data_AF-Q9N5H0-F1
#
_entry.id   AF-Q9N5H0-F1
#
_cell.length_a   1.000
_cell.length_b   1.000
_cell.length_c   1.000
_cell.angle_alpha   90.00
_cell.angle_beta   90.00
_cell.angle_gamma   90.00
#
_symmetry.space_group_name_H-M   'P 1'
#
loop_
_entity.id
_entity.type
_entity.pdbx_description
1 polymer ?
#
loop_
_entity_poly.entity_id
_entity_poly.type
_entity_poly.pdbx_seq_one_letter_code
_entity_poly.pdbx_strand_id
1 'polypeptide(L)'
;MRIILLLLALTAFSVASPEWKALFDIQSKLILSAYRNRAPATLYSLIPVGHDIDRYLGPNDVRRVQILSAHGSSRWARALAAITEYDGFAPKFNYALLDLTQSPTSPTGYTMSKGFICTHIMCEGEWPPPQ
;
A
#
# COMPACT_ATOMS: atom_id res chain seq x y z
N MET A 1 37.61 -30.43 18.60
CA MET A 1 36.84 -29.22 18.99
C MET A 1 37.30 -28.01 18.17
N ARG A 2 37.05 -28.00 16.85
CA ARG A 2 37.39 -26.86 15.96
C ARG A 2 36.34 -26.57 14.87
N ILE A 3 35.30 -27.41 14.74
CA ILE A 3 34.29 -27.31 13.66
C ILE A 3 33.09 -26.44 14.06
N ILE A 4 32.86 -26.20 15.36
CA ILE A 4 31.68 -25.44 15.83
C ILE A 4 31.81 -23.92 15.56
N LEU A 5 33.03 -23.41 15.37
CA LEU A 5 33.25 -21.96 15.17
C LEU A 5 33.00 -21.48 13.73
N LEU A 6 32.99 -22.36 12.73
CA LEU A 6 32.74 -21.94 11.34
C LEU A 6 31.25 -21.78 11.01
N LEU A 7 30.34 -22.40 11.78
CA LEU A 7 28.90 -22.35 11.50
C LEU A 7 28.20 -21.06 11.98
N LEU A 8 28.85 -20.23 12.80
CA LEU A 8 28.31 -18.94 13.20
C LEU A 8 28.51 -17.82 12.18
N ALA A 9 29.29 -18.05 11.11
CA ALA A 9 29.53 -17.03 10.09
C ALA A 9 28.41 -16.90 9.04
N LEU A 10 27.37 -17.76 9.05
CA LEU A 10 26.35 -17.79 7.98
C LEU A 10 24.94 -17.32 8.36
N THR A 11 24.72 -16.73 9.53
CA THR A 11 23.41 -16.15 9.86
C THR A 11 23.51 -14.71 10.33
N ALA A 12 24.32 -13.91 9.63
CA ALA A 12 24.08 -12.48 9.52
C ALA A 12 23.42 -12.20 8.17
N PHE A 13 22.32 -12.90 7.86
CA PHE A 13 21.37 -12.37 6.89
C PHE A 13 20.76 -11.13 7.54
N SER A 14 21.42 -9.99 7.37
CA SER A 14 20.83 -8.69 7.59
C SER A 14 19.52 -8.69 6.81
N VAL A 15 18.41 -8.86 7.52
CA VAL A 15 17.07 -8.73 6.96
C VAL A 15 16.99 -7.34 6.36
N ALA A 16 17.19 -7.25 5.04
CA ALA A 16 17.09 -6.00 4.33
C ALA A 16 15.69 -5.43 4.63
N SER A 17 15.63 -4.20 5.13
CA SER A 17 14.36 -3.53 5.34
C SER A 17 13.60 -3.50 4.01
N PRO A 18 12.29 -3.79 4.00
CA PRO A 18 11.52 -3.75 2.76
C PRO A 18 11.66 -2.38 2.08
N GLU A 19 11.84 -2.38 0.75
CA GLU A 19 11.77 -1.15 -0.03
C GLU A 19 10.30 -0.70 -0.12
N TRP A 20 9.83 -0.02 0.94
CA TRP A 20 8.43 0.30 1.13
C TRP A 20 7.80 0.99 -0.08
N LYS A 21 8.52 1.95 -0.68
CA LYS A 21 8.02 2.66 -1.85
C LYS A 21 7.70 1.71 -3.01
N ALA A 22 8.61 0.78 -3.32
CA ALA A 22 8.40 -0.21 -4.37
C ALA A 22 7.24 -1.15 -4.02
N LEU A 23 7.12 -1.58 -2.76
CA LEU A 23 6.01 -2.42 -2.31
C LEU A 23 4.66 -1.71 -2.46
N PHE A 24 4.56 -0.44 -2.03
CA PHE A 24 3.35 0.37 -2.24
C PHE A 24 3.04 0.57 -3.73
N ASP A 25 4.06 0.85 -4.55
CA ASP A 25 3.89 1.00 -6.00
C ASP A 25 3.33 -0.29 -6.64
N ILE A 26 3.81 -1.47 -6.21
CA ILE A 26 3.29 -2.78 -6.66
C ILE A 26 1.85 -2.99 -6.19
N GLN A 27 1.59 -2.75 -4.89
CA GLN A 27 0.26 -2.93 -4.29
C GLN A 27 -0.79 -2.07 -4.98
N SER A 28 -0.54 -0.78 -5.14
CA SER A 28 -1.47 0.13 -5.80
C SER A 28 -1.75 -0.28 -7.25
N LYS A 29 -0.74 -0.77 -7.98
CA LYS A 29 -0.92 -1.29 -9.35
C LYS A 29 -1.77 -2.57 -9.37
N LEU A 30 -1.53 -3.50 -8.45
CA LEU A 30 -2.30 -4.74 -8.36
C LEU A 30 -3.76 -4.47 -8.00
N ILE A 31 -4.00 -3.61 -7.01
CA ILE A 31 -5.35 -3.18 -6.59
C ILE A 31 -6.08 -2.55 -7.78
N LEU A 32 -5.44 -1.57 -8.44
CA LEU A 32 -6.07 -0.87 -9.56
C LEU A 32 -6.33 -1.80 -10.76
N SER A 33 -5.40 -2.71 -11.04
CA SER A 33 -5.56 -3.73 -12.08
C SER A 33 -6.72 -4.68 -11.75
N ALA A 34 -6.78 -5.21 -10.53
CA ALA A 34 -7.84 -6.10 -10.09
C ALA A 34 -9.23 -5.43 -10.14
N TYR A 35 -9.31 -4.17 -9.70
CA TYR A 35 -10.53 -3.37 -9.79
C TYR A 35 -10.98 -3.17 -11.24
N ARG A 36 -10.08 -2.70 -12.12
CA ARG A 36 -10.40 -2.45 -13.54
C ARG A 36 -10.76 -3.71 -14.32
N ASN A 37 -10.15 -4.83 -13.96
CA ASN A 37 -10.43 -6.14 -14.57
C ASN A 37 -11.61 -6.87 -13.92
N ARG A 38 -12.32 -6.23 -12.96
CA ARG A 38 -13.46 -6.82 -12.24
C ARG A 38 -13.11 -8.17 -11.63
N ALA A 39 -11.95 -8.26 -10.99
CA ALA A 39 -11.43 -9.48 -10.35
C ALA A 39 -11.58 -9.38 -8.81
N PRO A 40 -12.79 -9.58 -8.25
CA PRO A 40 -13.07 -9.31 -6.84
C PRO A 40 -12.24 -10.18 -5.90
N ALA A 41 -12.01 -11.46 -6.22
CA ALA A 41 -11.19 -12.35 -5.40
C ALA A 41 -9.75 -11.81 -5.23
N THR A 42 -9.15 -11.32 -6.31
CA THR A 42 -7.83 -10.70 -6.26
C THR A 42 -7.88 -9.36 -5.55
N LEU A 43 -8.86 -8.50 -5.86
CA LEU A 43 -9.02 -7.19 -5.23
C LEU A 43 -9.09 -7.31 -3.71
N TYR A 44 -9.95 -8.21 -3.22
CA TYR A 44 -10.21 -8.39 -1.79
C TYR A 44 -9.17 -9.26 -1.07
N SER A 45 -8.18 -9.79 -1.79
CA SER A 45 -6.93 -10.28 -1.18
C SER A 45 -5.94 -9.15 -0.86
N LEU A 46 -6.12 -7.98 -1.47
CA LEU A 46 -5.20 -6.84 -1.41
C LEU A 46 -5.74 -5.67 -0.57
N ILE A 47 -7.08 -5.51 -0.49
CA ILE A 47 -7.76 -4.50 0.33
C ILE A 47 -8.94 -5.10 1.12
N PRO A 48 -9.31 -4.52 2.27
CA PRO A 48 -10.56 -4.86 2.95
C PRO A 48 -11.80 -4.54 2.11
N VAL A 49 -12.82 -5.38 2.19
CA VAL A 49 -14.12 -5.18 1.52
C VAL A 49 -14.92 -4.10 2.24
N GLY A 50 -15.59 -3.21 1.51
CA GLY A 50 -16.61 -2.30 2.03
C GLY A 50 -16.08 -1.13 2.84
N HIS A 51 -14.78 -0.85 2.79
CA HIS A 51 -14.11 0.21 3.54
C HIS A 51 -13.19 1.03 2.65
N ASP A 52 -12.97 2.29 3.04
CA ASP A 52 -11.88 3.16 2.55
C ASP A 52 -11.66 3.10 1.03
N ILE A 53 -10.63 2.35 0.61
CA ILE A 53 -10.21 2.20 -0.79
C ILE A 53 -11.30 1.54 -1.64
N ASP A 54 -11.98 0.49 -1.15
CA ASP A 54 -13.04 -0.18 -1.91
C ASP A 54 -14.20 0.78 -2.20
N ARG A 55 -14.63 1.53 -1.18
CA ARG A 55 -15.67 2.55 -1.34
C ARG A 55 -15.23 3.69 -2.25
N TYR A 56 -13.96 4.08 -2.18
CA TYR A 56 -13.42 5.14 -3.02
C TYR A 56 -13.29 4.70 -4.48
N LEU A 57 -12.88 3.46 -4.75
CA LEU A 57 -12.79 2.96 -6.12
C LEU A 57 -14.16 2.89 -6.79
N GLY A 58 -15.21 2.51 -6.05
CA GLY A 58 -16.57 2.30 -6.57
C GLY A 58 -17.10 3.39 -7.52
N PRO A 59 -17.23 4.65 -7.07
CA PRO A 59 -17.74 5.74 -7.91
C PRO A 59 -16.65 6.48 -8.71
N ASN A 60 -15.36 6.27 -8.42
CA ASN A 60 -14.29 7.07 -9.01
C ASN A 60 -13.50 6.30 -10.09
N ASP A 61 -13.32 6.92 -11.25
CA ASP A 61 -12.47 6.39 -12.32
C ASP A 61 -10.99 6.69 -12.04
N VAL A 62 -10.44 6.00 -11.05
CA VAL A 62 -9.01 6.10 -10.70
C VAL A 62 -8.19 5.50 -11.85
N ARG A 63 -7.29 6.29 -12.43
CA ARG A 63 -6.43 5.87 -13.55
C ARG A 63 -4.98 5.65 -13.14
N ARG A 64 -4.52 6.35 -12.12
CA ARG A 64 -3.14 6.29 -11.66
C ARG A 64 -3.05 6.55 -10.17
N VAL A 65 -2.18 5.80 -9.51
CA VAL A 65 -1.70 6.06 -8.16
C VAL A 65 -0.18 6.15 -8.25
N GLN A 66 0.39 7.22 -7.70
CA GLN A 66 1.83 7.44 -7.64
C GLN A 66 2.25 7.59 -6.19
N ILE A 67 3.13 6.72 -5.73
CA ILE A 67 3.68 6.82 -4.37
C ILE A 67 4.72 7.94 -4.34
N LEU A 68 4.49 8.95 -3.52
CA LEU A 68 5.36 10.12 -3.34
C LEU A 68 6.43 9.83 -2.28
N SER A 69 5.99 9.28 -1.15
CA SER A 69 6.87 8.88 -0.05
C SER A 69 6.30 7.65 0.64
N ALA A 70 7.18 6.85 1.23
CA ALA A 70 6.80 5.69 2.02
C ALA A 70 7.85 5.45 3.11
N HIS A 71 7.38 5.04 4.28
CA HIS A 71 8.22 4.66 5.41
C HIS A 71 7.50 3.57 6.21
N GLY A 72 8.25 2.80 6.98
CA GLY A 72 7.65 1.72 7.75
C GLY A 72 8.63 0.91 8.56
N SER A 73 8.06 -0.01 9.32
CA SER A 73 8.72 -1.06 10.08
C SER A 73 8.26 -2.41 9.57
N SER A 74 8.84 -3.51 10.07
CA SER A 74 8.47 -4.86 9.63
C SER A 74 6.96 -5.15 9.72
N ARG A 75 6.25 -4.56 10.69
CA ARG A 75 4.83 -4.84 10.97
C ARG A 75 3.85 -3.93 10.23
N TRP A 76 4.23 -2.68 9.99
CA TRP A 76 3.36 -1.68 9.40
C TRP A 76 4.18 -0.68 8.59
N ALA A 77 3.59 -0.19 7.51
CA ALA A 77 4.17 0.88 6.72
C ALA A 77 3.08 1.85 6.27
N ARG A 78 3.48 3.08 6.02
CA ARG A 78 2.63 4.17 5.56
C ARG A 78 3.24 4.86 4.36
N ALA A 79 2.38 5.26 3.43
CA ALA A 79 2.76 6.02 2.26
C ALA A 79 1.84 7.21 2.03
N LEU A 80 2.41 8.27 1.47
CA LEU A 80 1.67 9.33 0.81
C LEU A 80 1.64 9.03 -0.69
N ALA A 81 0.45 9.05 -1.27
CA ALA A 81 0.23 8.84 -2.69
C ALA A 81 -0.47 10.04 -3.33
N ALA A 82 -0.14 10.32 -4.59
CA ALA A 82 -0.97 11.12 -5.47
C ALA A 82 -1.88 10.20 -6.29
N ILE A 83 -3.14 10.59 -6.43
CA ILE A 83 -4.17 9.85 -7.16
C ILE A 83 -4.63 10.73 -8.31
N THR A 84 -4.65 10.16 -9.51
CA THR A 84 -5.30 10.76 -10.68
C THR A 84 -6.58 10.01 -10.97
N GLU A 85 -7.71 10.67 -10.78
CA GLU A 85 -9.04 10.21 -11.18
C GLU A 85 -9.55 11.04 -12.36
N TYR A 86 -10.52 10.52 -13.09
CA TYR A 86 -11.15 11.23 -14.20
C TYR A 86 -12.64 11.42 -13.92
N ASP A 87 -13.10 12.66 -14.06
CA ASP A 87 -14.52 13.00 -14.14
C ASP A 87 -14.83 13.40 -15.59
N GLY A 88 -15.35 12.45 -16.36
CA GLY A 88 -15.45 12.56 -17.82
C GLY A 88 -14.06 12.67 -18.46
N PHE A 89 -13.74 13.84 -19.02
CA PHE A 89 -12.45 14.10 -19.67
C PHE A 89 -11.46 14.88 -18.80
N ALA A 90 -11.91 15.42 -17.66
CA ALA A 90 -11.07 16.25 -16.81
C ALA A 90 -10.34 15.39 -15.77
N PRO A 91 -8.99 15.44 -15.70
CA PRO A 91 -8.26 14.80 -14.62
C PRO A 91 -8.45 15.59 -13.32
N LYS A 92 -8.76 14.88 -12.24
CA LYS A 92 -8.75 15.40 -10.88
C LYS A 92 -7.62 14.75 -10.09
N PHE A 93 -6.92 15.57 -9.31
CA PHE A 93 -5.76 15.17 -8.52
C PHE A 93 -6.13 15.20 -7.04
N ASN A 94 -6.11 14.03 -6.41
CA ASN A 94 -6.24 13.91 -4.97
C ASN A 94 -4.95 13.31 -4.41
N TYR A 95 -4.88 13.25 -3.09
CA TYR A 95 -3.80 12.58 -2.38
C TYR A 95 -4.39 11.49 -1.49
N ALA A 96 -3.55 10.59 -1.01
CA ALA A 96 -3.98 9.60 -0.04
C ALA A 96 -2.88 9.20 0.92
N LEU A 97 -3.26 8.95 2.17
CA LEU A 97 -2.46 8.18 3.12
C LEU A 97 -2.88 6.73 3.04
N LEU A 98 -1.91 5.87 2.76
CA LEU A 98 -2.11 4.44 2.58
C LEU A 98 -1.32 3.69 3.66
N ASP A 99 -1.97 2.73 4.33
CA ASP A 99 -1.30 1.85 5.28
C ASP A 99 -1.21 0.44 4.72
N LEU A 100 -0.03 -0.17 4.83
CA LEU A 100 0.19 -1.60 4.64
C LEU A 100 0.38 -2.28 5.99
N THR A 101 -0.33 -3.37 6.20
CA THR A 101 -0.12 -4.29 7.32
C THR A 101 0.21 -5.68 6.79
N GLN A 102 1.01 -6.43 7.55
CA GLN A 102 1.32 -7.81 7.19
C GLN A 102 0.03 -8.64 7.13
N SER A 103 -0.07 -9.46 6.10
CA SER A 103 -1.19 -10.37 5.89
C SER A 103 -0.70 -11.67 5.27
N PRO A 104 -0.82 -12.82 5.96
CA PRO A 104 -0.38 -14.10 5.44
C PRO A 104 -1.24 -14.59 4.26
N THR A 105 -2.42 -14.02 4.07
CA THR A 105 -3.33 -14.36 2.96
C THR A 105 -3.10 -13.51 1.71
N SER A 106 -2.27 -12.46 1.80
CA SER A 106 -1.95 -11.61 0.67
C SER A 106 -0.83 -12.22 -0.19
N PRO A 107 -0.93 -12.19 -1.54
CA PRO A 107 0.12 -12.64 -2.45
C PRO A 107 1.48 -11.95 -2.25
N THR A 108 1.48 -10.73 -1.71
CA THR A 108 2.71 -9.97 -1.45
C THR A 108 3.12 -10.01 0.02
N GLY A 109 2.40 -10.74 0.87
CA GLY A 109 2.56 -10.73 2.33
C GLY A 109 1.99 -9.50 3.05
N TYR A 110 1.31 -8.58 2.32
CA TYR A 110 0.75 -7.34 2.88
C TYR A 110 -0.63 -7.02 2.31
N THR A 111 -1.51 -6.46 3.13
CA THR A 111 -2.79 -5.91 2.70
C THR A 111 -2.74 -4.39 2.87
N MET A 112 -3.29 -3.64 1.91
CA MET A 112 -3.47 -2.20 2.05
C MET A 112 -4.70 -1.96 2.93
N SER A 113 -4.45 -1.88 4.23
CA SER A 113 -5.45 -1.98 5.30
C SER A 113 -6.26 -0.72 5.49
N LYS A 114 -5.72 0.44 5.10
CA LYS A 114 -6.39 1.74 5.17
C LYS A 114 -6.00 2.59 3.98
N GLY A 115 -6.94 3.41 3.53
CA GLY A 115 -6.71 4.46 2.56
C GLY A 115 -7.54 5.68 2.92
N PHE A 116 -6.87 6.73 3.35
CA PHE A 116 -7.50 8.02 3.58
C PHE A 116 -7.28 8.90 2.36
N ILE A 117 -8.33 9.49 1.78
CA ILE A 117 -8.24 10.35 0.58
C ILE A 117 -8.31 11.82 0.98
N CYS A 118 -7.29 12.58 0.61
CA CYS A 118 -7.09 13.97 0.96
C CYS A 118 -7.20 14.87 -0.28
N THR A 119 -7.68 16.09 -0.11
CA THR A 119 -7.67 17.11 -1.18
C THR A 119 -6.33 17.80 -1.34
N HIS A 120 -5.47 17.76 -0.31
CA HIS A 120 -4.17 18.45 -0.29
C HIS A 120 -3.02 17.49 0.02
N ILE A 121 -1.83 17.80 -0.53
CA ILE A 121 -0.64 16.96 -0.46
C ILE A 121 -0.15 16.67 0.96
N MET A 122 -0.44 17.57 1.90
CA MET A 122 0.00 17.41 3.29
C MET A 122 -0.92 16.47 4.09
N CYS A 123 -2.12 16.12 3.57
CA CYS A 123 -3.15 15.39 4.31
C CYS A 123 -3.30 15.91 5.75
N GLU A 124 -3.24 17.24 5.91
CA GLU A 124 -3.22 17.92 7.20
C GLU A 124 -4.65 18.05 7.75
N GLY A 125 -4.81 17.79 9.06
CA GLY A 125 -6.07 18.02 9.80
C GLY A 125 -6.88 16.77 10.15
N GLU A 126 -6.34 15.57 9.96
CA GLU A 126 -7.12 14.33 10.08
C GLU A 126 -6.99 13.66 11.45
N TRP A 127 -8.17 13.34 12.00
CA TRP A 127 -8.36 12.81 13.34
C TRP A 127 -8.96 11.40 13.28
N PRO A 128 -8.56 10.49 14.18
CA PRO A 128 -7.46 10.67 15.13
C PRO A 128 -6.09 10.48 14.44
N PRO A 129 -5.04 11.15 14.94
CA PRO A 129 -3.68 10.87 14.50
C PRO A 129 -3.38 9.36 14.65
N PRO A 130 -2.51 8.80 13.80
CA PRO A 130 -2.05 7.42 13.95
C PRO A 130 -1.54 7.18 15.37
N GLN A 131 -2.05 6.13 16.00
CA GLN A 131 -1.59 5.65 17.31
C GLN A 131 -0.20 5.03 17.21
#